data_AF-V4AJ36-F1
#
_entry.id   AF-V4AJ36-F1
#
_cell.length_a   1.000
_cell.length_b   1.000
_cell.length_c   1.000
_cell.angle_alpha   90.00
_cell.angle_beta   90.00
_cell.angle_gamma   90.00
#
_symmetry.space_group_name_H-M   'P 1'
#
loop_
_entity.id
_entity.type
_entity.pdbx_description
1 polymer ?
#
loop_
_entity_poly.entity_id
_entity_poly.type
_entity_poly.pdbx_seq_one_letter_code
_entity_poly.pdbx_strand_id
1 'polypeptide(L)'
;MNYLFFSAILIASTATIYAQVNVPQCAGFQCISGTCNITVAGVPFCQCFTGFKPSNIISVCEDIDECKQNNQLCQGFYCCNEPGAYTCSAHPCNQRNFNRRNDLSSLFFLLPFLGEAKKK
;
A
#
# COMPACT_ATOMS: atom_id res chain seq x y z
N MET A 1 22.03 -32.90 -52.04
CA MET A 1 20.57 -32.66 -51.98
C MET A 1 20.02 -33.30 -50.72
N ASN A 2 19.94 -32.55 -49.62
CA ASN A 2 18.95 -32.76 -48.55
C ASN A 2 18.97 -31.52 -47.64
N TYR A 3 18.56 -30.39 -48.23
CA TYR A 3 18.34 -29.12 -47.54
C TYR A 3 17.10 -29.13 -46.62
N LEU A 4 16.40 -30.26 -46.52
CA LEU A 4 15.16 -30.41 -45.75
C LEU A 4 15.38 -30.95 -44.32
N PHE A 5 16.61 -31.35 -43.95
CA PHE A 5 16.91 -31.83 -42.58
C PHE A 5 17.58 -30.77 -41.69
N PHE A 6 18.19 -29.74 -42.27
CA PHE A 6 18.87 -28.68 -41.52
C PHE A 6 17.97 -27.50 -41.15
N SER A 7 16.76 -27.42 -41.74
CA SER A 7 15.80 -26.36 -41.48
C SER A 7 15.01 -26.54 -40.18
N ALA A 8 15.00 -27.73 -39.57
CA ALA A 8 14.24 -27.98 -38.35
C ALA A 8 15.02 -27.69 -37.05
N ILE A 9 16.35 -27.70 -37.09
CA ILE A 9 17.20 -27.53 -35.89
C ILE A 9 17.40 -26.04 -35.54
N LEU A 10 17.37 -25.14 -36.52
CA LEU A 10 17.56 -23.68 -36.30
C LEU A 10 16.31 -22.93 -35.84
N ILE A 11 15.12 -23.55 -35.84
CA ILE A 11 13.87 -22.93 -35.37
C ILE A 11 13.55 -23.34 -33.91
N ALA A 12 14.18 -24.41 -33.42
CA ALA A 12 14.01 -24.85 -32.03
C ALA A 12 14.88 -24.06 -31.04
N SER A 13 15.99 -23.47 -31.49
CA SER A 13 16.90 -22.68 -30.64
C SER A 13 16.45 -21.24 -30.42
N THR A 14 15.58 -20.67 -31.26
CA THR A 14 15.05 -19.32 -31.04
C THR A 14 13.76 -19.33 -30.20
N ALA A 15 13.02 -20.45 -30.19
CA ALA A 15 11.78 -20.61 -29.43
C ALA A 15 12.00 -20.98 -27.95
N THR A 16 13.15 -21.57 -27.59
CA THR A 16 13.47 -21.91 -26.18
C THR A 16 14.35 -20.90 -25.45
N ILE A 17 15.04 -19.98 -26.15
CA ILE A 17 15.75 -18.88 -25.48
C ILE A 17 14.76 -17.85 -24.91
N TYR A 18 13.55 -17.78 -25.45
CA TYR A 18 12.51 -16.83 -25.02
C TYR A 18 11.41 -17.44 -24.13
N ALA A 19 11.60 -18.66 -23.65
CA ALA A 19 10.77 -19.22 -22.60
C ALA A 19 11.54 -19.06 -21.28
N GLN A 20 10.97 -18.34 -20.30
CA GLN A 20 11.54 -18.04 -18.96
C GLN A 20 12.37 -16.74 -18.82
N VAL A 21 11.80 -15.60 -19.20
CA VAL A 21 12.06 -14.38 -18.40
C VAL A 21 10.72 -13.84 -17.95
N ASN A 22 10.05 -14.59 -17.07
CA ASN A 22 9.14 -13.95 -16.12
C ASN A 22 10.02 -13.23 -15.09
N VAL A 23 10.81 -12.23 -15.55
CA VAL A 23 11.32 -11.21 -14.64
C VAL A 23 10.05 -10.63 -14.04
N PRO A 24 9.84 -10.73 -12.71
CA PRO A 24 8.69 -10.07 -12.14
C PRO A 24 8.79 -8.63 -12.59
N GLN A 25 7.74 -8.11 -13.21
CA GLN A 25 7.58 -6.75 -13.74
C GLN A 25 8.04 -5.63 -12.76
N CYS A 26 8.28 -5.99 -11.50
CA CYS A 26 8.78 -5.17 -10.40
C CYS A 26 10.04 -5.75 -9.72
N ALA A 27 10.86 -6.55 -10.42
CA ALA A 27 12.01 -7.25 -9.85
C ALA A 27 12.99 -6.26 -9.20
N GLY A 28 13.07 -6.28 -7.86
CA GLY A 28 13.93 -5.39 -7.08
C GLY A 28 13.35 -4.00 -6.81
N PHE A 29 12.16 -3.68 -7.32
CA PHE A 29 11.48 -2.43 -7.03
C PHE A 29 10.40 -2.63 -5.95
N GLN A 30 10.67 -2.15 -4.74
CA GLN A 30 9.75 -2.26 -3.60
C GLN A 30 8.97 -0.96 -3.40
N CYS A 31 7.64 -1.07 -3.30
CA CYS A 31 6.77 0.03 -2.95
C CYS A 31 6.42 -0.01 -1.45
N ILE A 32 6.59 1.11 -0.75
CA ILE A 32 6.10 1.29 0.61
C ILE A 32 4.68 1.84 0.52
N SER A 33 3.71 1.15 1.13
CA SER A 33 2.28 1.52 1.16
C SER A 33 1.64 1.71 -0.23
N GLY A 34 2.02 0.86 -1.18
CA GLY A 34 1.43 0.82 -2.52
C GLY A 34 1.73 -0.47 -3.27
N THR A 35 1.16 -0.59 -4.46
CA THR A 35 1.43 -1.68 -5.41
C THR A 35 2.33 -1.20 -6.52
N CYS A 36 3.30 -2.02 -6.91
CA CYS A 36 4.12 -1.72 -8.07
C CYS A 36 3.36 -2.04 -9.37
N ASN A 37 3.40 -1.09 -10.30
CA ASN A 37 2.88 -1.22 -11.67
C ASN A 37 3.93 -0.75 -12.67
N ILE A 38 3.72 -1.08 -13.95
CA ILE A 38 4.59 -0.64 -15.04
C ILE A 38 3.82 0.26 -16.00
N THR A 39 4.51 1.29 -16.51
CA THR A 39 3.99 2.11 -17.60
C THR A 39 4.04 1.33 -18.92
N VAL A 40 3.35 1.83 -19.95
CA VAL A 40 3.42 1.26 -21.31
C VAL A 40 4.86 1.24 -21.87
N ALA A 41 5.72 2.14 -21.38
CA ALA A 41 7.15 2.20 -21.71
C ALA A 41 8.02 1.21 -20.91
N GLY A 42 7.43 0.40 -20.03
CA GLY A 42 8.15 -0.57 -19.20
C GLY A 42 8.83 0.00 -17.95
N VAL A 43 8.57 1.27 -17.61
CA VAL A 43 9.11 1.92 -16.41
C VAL A 43 8.26 1.56 -15.18
N PRO A 44 8.85 1.04 -14.09
CA PRO A 44 8.12 0.73 -12.86
C PRO A 44 7.77 1.99 -12.07
N PHE A 45 6.58 2.02 -11.48
CA PHE A 45 6.10 3.09 -10.61
C PHE A 45 5.23 2.52 -9.48
N CYS A 46 5.14 3.24 -8.36
CA CYS A 46 4.23 2.88 -7.27
C CYS A 46 2.85 3.52 -7.46
N GLN A 47 1.83 2.67 -7.49
CA GLN A 47 0.45 3.09 -7.29
C GLN A 47 0.14 3.03 -5.79
N CYS A 48 -0.10 4.18 -5.18
CA CYS A 48 -0.35 4.28 -3.74
C CYS A 48 -1.71 3.71 -3.35
N PHE A 49 -1.78 3.11 -2.15
CA PHE A 49 -3.04 2.70 -1.57
C PHE A 49 -3.91 3.92 -1.22
N THR A 50 -5.22 3.70 -1.07
CA THR A 50 -6.14 4.74 -0.58
C THR A 50 -5.66 5.27 0.77
N GLY A 51 -5.69 6.59 0.95
CA GLY A 51 -5.15 7.27 2.13
C GLY A 51 -3.65 7.60 2.03
N PHE A 52 -2.98 7.22 0.93
CA PHE A 52 -1.58 7.57 0.69
C PHE A 52 -1.42 8.39 -0.60
N LYS A 53 -0.39 9.23 -0.64
CA LYS A 53 0.01 10.03 -1.79
C LYS A 53 1.45 9.70 -2.20
N PRO A 54 1.82 9.86 -3.47
CA PRO A 54 3.20 9.67 -3.90
C PRO A 54 4.10 10.72 -3.22
N SER A 55 5.20 10.26 -2.64
CA SER A 55 6.24 11.15 -2.11
C SER A 55 7.20 11.58 -3.23
N ASN A 56 8.22 12.35 -2.88
CA ASN A 56 9.30 12.75 -3.79
C ASN A 56 10.18 11.55 -4.23
N ILE A 57 10.02 10.42 -3.54
CA ILE A 57 10.72 9.17 -3.81
C ILE A 57 9.73 8.23 -4.52
N ILE A 58 10.06 7.83 -5.75
CA ILE A 58 9.20 6.99 -6.63
C ILE A 58 8.75 5.66 -5.98
N SER A 59 9.50 5.15 -5.01
CA SER A 59 9.21 3.90 -4.27
C SER A 59 8.36 4.09 -3.01
N VAL A 60 8.00 5.32 -2.63
CA VAL A 60 7.38 5.61 -1.33
C VAL A 60 6.06 6.35 -1.51
N CYS A 61 5.01 5.74 -0.96
CA CYS A 61 3.73 6.40 -0.75
C CYS A 61 3.67 6.88 0.69
N GLU A 62 3.60 8.20 0.85
CA GLU A 62 3.48 8.84 2.16
C GLU A 62 2.02 8.93 2.56
N ASP A 63 1.79 8.74 3.85
CA ASP A 63 0.47 8.85 4.44
C ASP A 63 -0.11 10.26 4.27
N ILE A 64 -1.39 10.34 3.94
CA ILE A 64 -2.09 11.62 3.86
C ILE A 64 -2.60 11.94 5.25
N ASP A 65 -2.06 12.98 5.86
CA ASP A 65 -2.56 13.44 7.16
C ASP A 65 -3.91 14.18 6.98
N GLU A 66 -5.02 13.45 7.03
CA GLU A 66 -6.34 14.03 6.81
C GLU A 66 -6.69 15.03 7.91
N CYS A 67 -6.21 14.81 9.14
CA CYS A 67 -6.40 15.74 10.26
C CYS A 67 -5.76 17.10 10.00
N LYS A 68 -4.59 17.14 9.34
CA LYS A 68 -3.97 18.40 8.89
C LYS A 68 -4.66 19.01 7.67
N GLN A 69 -5.18 18.18 6.76
CA GLN A 69 -5.87 18.67 5.57
C GLN A 69 -7.23 19.30 5.90
N ASN A 70 -7.96 18.73 6.85
CA ASN A 70 -9.26 19.22 7.26
C ASN A 70 -9.48 19.07 8.77
N ASN A 71 -9.40 20.19 9.48
CA ASN A 71 -9.57 20.22 10.93
C ASN A 71 -11.03 20.05 11.40
N GLN A 72 -12.00 19.95 10.47
CA GLN A 72 -13.43 19.77 10.78
C GLN A 72 -13.93 18.33 10.58
N LEU A 73 -13.06 17.37 10.24
CA LEU A 73 -13.44 15.97 9.99
C LEU A 73 -14.16 15.30 11.17
N CYS A 74 -13.82 15.69 12.39
CA CYS A 74 -14.27 15.01 13.61
C CYS A 74 -15.35 15.77 14.40
N GLN A 75 -16.02 16.78 13.84
CA GLN A 75 -17.20 17.47 14.45
C GLN A 75 -17.18 17.61 15.99
N GLY A 76 -16.09 18.13 16.55
CA GLY A 76 -15.94 18.35 18.00
C GLY A 76 -15.16 17.27 18.77
N PHE A 77 -14.73 16.19 18.11
CA PHE A 77 -13.80 15.19 18.63
C PHE A 77 -12.36 15.44 18.17
N TYR A 78 -11.39 14.80 18.83
CA TYR A 78 -9.98 14.85 18.42
C TYR A 78 -9.77 13.96 17.19
N CYS A 79 -9.21 14.55 16.13
CA CYS A 79 -8.77 13.80 14.97
C CYS A 79 -7.43 13.12 15.25
N CYS A 80 -7.37 11.80 15.04
CA CYS A 80 -6.18 10.99 15.15
C CYS A 80 -5.81 10.43 13.77
N ASN A 81 -4.68 10.90 13.22
CA ASN A 81 -4.16 10.39 11.96
C ASN A 81 -3.57 8.98 12.15
N GLU A 82 -3.92 8.04 11.28
CA GLU A 82 -3.43 6.67 11.25
C GLU A 82 -2.92 6.32 9.84
N PRO A 83 -1.99 5.37 9.68
CA PRO A 83 -1.52 5.02 8.33
C PRO A 83 -2.66 4.55 7.41
N GLY A 84 -2.97 5.34 6.40
CA GLY A 84 -4.00 5.11 5.38
C GLY A 84 -5.43 5.49 5.79
N ALA A 85 -5.63 6.11 6.96
CA ALA A 85 -6.96 6.50 7.46
C ALA A 85 -6.88 7.48 8.65
N TYR A 86 -8.03 7.93 9.12
CA TYR A 86 -8.11 8.66 10.39
C TYR A 86 -9.20 8.08 11.30
N THR A 87 -9.01 8.27 12.60
CA THR A 87 -10.00 7.95 13.63
C THR A 87 -10.37 9.21 14.41
N CYS A 88 -11.65 9.33 14.77
CA CYS A 88 -12.11 10.36 15.68
C CYS A 88 -12.21 9.78 17.09
N SER A 89 -11.59 10.45 18.07
CA SER A 89 -11.53 9.99 19.45
C SER A 89 -11.94 11.10 20.42
N ALA A 90 -12.49 10.71 21.56
CA ALA A 90 -12.74 11.63 22.68
C ALA A 90 -11.43 12.10 23.35
N HIS A 91 -10.29 11.46 23.09
CA HIS A 91 -9.00 11.77 23.70
C HIS A 91 -7.91 12.06 22.65
N PRO A 92 -6.90 12.89 22.97
CA PRO A 92 -5.77 13.18 22.07
C PRO A 92 -4.94 11.94 21.68
N CYS A 93 -4.40 11.93 20.46
CA CYS A 93 -3.63 10.81 19.89
C CYS A 93 -2.31 10.50 20.63
N ASN A 94 -1.67 11.51 21.20
CA ASN A 94 -0.41 11.38 21.94
C ASN A 94 -0.57 10.76 23.34
N GLN A 95 -1.80 10.52 23.79
CA GLN A 95 -2.10 9.88 25.07
C GLN A 95 -2.51 8.41 24.92
N ARG A 96 -2.25 7.79 23.76
CA ARG A 96 -2.40 6.34 23.56
C ARG A 96 -1.31 5.53 24.27
N ASN A 97 -1.08 5.77 25.57
CA ASN A 97 -0.62 4.72 26.47
C ASN A 97 -1.81 3.82 26.79
N PHE A 98 -2.40 3.20 25.77
CA PHE A 98 -3.42 2.18 25.97
C PHE A 98 -2.67 0.90 26.37
N ASN A 99 -2.33 0.83 27.66
CA ASN A 99 -1.78 -0.35 28.31
C ASN A 99 -2.64 -1.55 27.91
N ARG A 100 -2.12 -2.38 27.00
CA ARG A 100 -2.79 -3.60 26.52
C ARG A 100 -2.90 -4.69 27.59
N ARG A 101 -2.62 -4.42 28.86
CA ARG A 101 -2.78 -5.36 29.97
C ARG A 101 -3.05 -4.57 31.26
N ASN A 102 -4.25 -4.72 31.82
CA ASN A 102 -4.58 -4.53 33.24
C ASN A 102 -5.09 -3.16 33.76
N ASP A 103 -6.06 -2.51 33.10
CA ASP A 103 -6.92 -1.54 33.80
C ASP A 103 -8.36 -2.06 33.91
N LEU A 104 -8.76 -2.44 35.14
CA LEU A 104 -10.09 -2.91 35.54
C LEU A 104 -11.14 -1.78 35.57
N SER A 105 -11.07 -0.82 34.64
CA SER A 105 -12.11 0.18 34.39
C SER A 105 -13.07 -0.24 33.27
N SER A 106 -12.97 -1.50 32.80
CA SER A 106 -13.66 -2.02 31.61
C SER A 106 -15.20 -2.15 31.68
N LEU A 107 -15.87 -1.67 32.72
CA LEU A 107 -17.34 -1.68 32.73
C LEU A 107 -17.97 -0.65 31.76
N PHE A 108 -17.18 0.27 31.21
CA PHE A 108 -17.63 1.22 30.17
C PHE A 108 -17.49 0.69 28.72
N PHE A 109 -16.87 -0.49 28.52
CA PHE A 109 -16.66 -1.08 27.18
C PHE A 109 -17.87 -1.87 26.65
N LEU A 110 -18.97 -1.94 27.41
CA LEU A 110 -20.23 -2.52 26.92
C LEU A 110 -21.03 -1.59 26.01
N LEU A 111 -20.55 -0.35 25.80
CA LEU A 111 -21.07 0.51 24.75
C LEU A 111 -20.11 0.48 23.58
N PRO A 112 -20.58 0.14 22.36
CA PRO A 112 -19.77 0.23 21.16
C PRO A 112 -19.62 1.71 20.83
N PHE A 113 -18.72 2.41 21.53
CA PHE A 113 -18.27 3.72 21.07
C PHE A 113 -17.37 3.47 19.86
N LEU A 114 -18.03 3.54 18.70
CA LEU A 114 -17.49 3.44 17.36
C LEU A 114 -16.35 4.43 17.16
N GLY A 115 -15.15 4.07 17.62
CA GLY A 115 -13.90 4.50 17.01
C GLY A 115 -13.76 3.79 15.66
N GLU A 116 -14.70 4.06 14.75
CA GLU A 116 -14.59 3.59 13.37
C GLU A 116 -13.41 4.33 12.73
N ALA A 117 -12.40 3.59 12.27
CA ALA A 117 -11.48 4.10 11.27
C ALA A 117 -12.32 4.53 10.06
N LYS A 118 -12.47 5.83 9.86
CA LYS A 118 -13.19 6.36 8.70
C LYS A 118 -12.24 6.21 7.53
N LYS A 119 -12.44 5.15 6.73
CA LYS A 119 -11.79 5.01 5.43
C LYS A 119 -12.41 6.00 4.45
N LYS A 120 -11.52 6.69 3.73
CA LYS A 120 -11.84 7.58 2.61
C LYS A 120 -12.47 6.83 1.45
#